data_AF-A0A0C2CCQ8-F1
#
_entry.id   AF-A0A0C2CCQ8-F1
#
_cell.length_a   1.000
_cell.length_b   1.000
_cell.length_c   1.000
_cell.angle_alpha   90.00
_cell.angle_beta   90.00
_cell.angle_gamma   90.00
#
_symmetry.space_group_name_H-M   'P 1'
#
loop_
_entity.id
_entity.type
_entity.pdbx_description
1 polymer ?
#
loop_
_entity_poly.entity_id
_entity_poly.type
_entity_poly.pdbx_seq_one_letter_code
_entity_poly.pdbx_strand_id
1 'polypeptide(L)' 'DIDIDVVAVLNDTVGTLMACAFKENSCQMIINTEWGAFGDDGALDSIRTEYDRFVDQHSINPGKQL' A
#
# COMPACT_ATOMS: atom_id res chain seq x y z
N ASP A 1 -3.54 -14.10 33.51
CA ASP A 1 -3.78 -13.07 32.48
C ASP A 1 -2.47 -12.52 31.98
N ILE A 2 -2.31 -12.42 30.66
CA ILE A 2 -1.16 -11.78 30.03
C ILE A 2 -1.57 -10.35 29.72
N ASP A 3 -0.80 -9.39 30.23
CA ASP A 3 -0.98 -7.98 29.92
C ASP A 3 -0.22 -7.64 28.62
N ILE A 4 -0.89 -7.02 27.67
CA ILE A 4 -0.34 -6.67 26.35
C ILE A 4 -0.47 -5.16 26.18
N ASP A 5 0.66 -4.50 25.95
CA ASP A 5 0.71 -3.07 25.65
C ASP A 5 0.99 -2.81 24.16
N VAL A 6 0.16 -1.97 23.54
CA VAL A 6 0.26 -1.64 22.10
C VAL A 6 1.09 -0.37 21.95
N VAL A 7 2.34 -0.54 21.51
CA VAL A 7 3.31 0.56 21.43
C VAL A 7 3.37 1.25 20.06
N ALA A 8 2.98 0.57 18.98
CA ALA A 8 3.02 1.09 17.62
C ALA A 8 2.09 0.31 16.68
N VAL A 9 1.62 0.98 15.62
CA VAL A 9 0.94 0.37 14.48
C VAL A 9 1.78 0.65 13.24
N LEU A 10 2.13 -0.39 12.50
CA LEU A 10 2.94 -0.28 11.28
C LEU A 10 2.18 -0.87 10.10
N ASN A 11 2.34 -0.25 8.93
CA ASN A 11 1.98 -0.87 7.67
C ASN A 11 2.95 -2.02 7.34
N ASP A 12 2.48 -3.02 6.60
CA ASP A 12 3.23 -4.22 6.22
C ASP A 12 4.51 -3.89 5.42
N THR A 13 4.45 -2.92 4.50
CA THR A 13 5.63 -2.45 3.75
C THR A 13 6.66 -1.77 4.65
N VAL A 14 6.21 -1.01 5.65
CA VAL A 14 7.08 -0.39 6.67
C VAL A 14 7.74 -1.47 7.53
N GLY A 15 6.98 -2.47 7.97
CA GLY A 15 7.51 -3.61 8.73
C GLY A 15 8.54 -4.41 7.94
N THR A 16 8.28 -4.63 6.64
CA THR A 16 9.20 -5.32 5.73
C THR A 16 10.51 -4.54 5.57
N LEU A 17 10.44 -3.22 5.38
CA LEU A 17 11.63 -2.38 5.29
C LEU A 17 12.44 -2.44 6.60
N MET A 18 11.78 -2.30 7.74
CA MET A 18 12.45 -2.34 9.05
C MET A 18 13.11 -3.69 9.32
N ALA A 19 12.54 -4.81 8.85
CA ALA A 19 13.17 -6.12 8.96
C ALA A 19 14.50 -6.20 8.19
N CYS A 20 14.58 -5.55 7.03
CA CYS A 20 15.82 -5.47 6.23
C CYS A 20 16.80 -4.41 6.74
N ALA A 21 16.30 -3.28 7.26
CA ALA A 21 17.08 -2.12 7.66
C ALA A 21 17.44 -2.11 9.16
N PHE A 22 17.23 -3.21 9.90
CA PHE A 22 17.39 -3.30 11.35
C PHE A 22 18.75 -2.82 11.89
N LYS A 23 19.80 -2.81 11.07
CA LYS A 23 21.17 -2.39 11.45
C LYS A 23 21.54 -0.98 10.99
N GLU A 24 20.68 -0.29 10.25
CA GLU A 24 20.97 1.06 9.78
C GLU A 24 20.60 2.09 10.85
N ASN A 25 21.60 2.83 11.34
CA ASN A 25 21.42 3.92 12.30
C ASN A 25 21.18 5.29 11.63
N SER A 26 20.71 5.32 10.38
CA SER A 26 20.34 6.56 9.71
C SER A 26 19.00 7.06 10.26
N CYS A 27 18.93 8.35 10.61
CA CYS A 27 17.67 8.97 11.01
C CYS A 27 16.92 9.41 9.74
N GLN A 28 16.01 8.57 9.27
CA GLN A 28 15.18 8.81 8.09
C GLN A 28 13.71 8.48 8.40
N MET A 29 12.79 9.18 7.74
CA MET A 29 11.36 8.91 7.84
C MET A 29 10.94 7.95 6.73
N ILE A 30 10.20 6.90 7.10
CA ILE A 30 9.61 5.97 6.14
C ILE A 30 8.25 6.53 5.72
N ILE A 31 8.01 6.60 4.40
CA ILE A 31 6.75 7.01 3.82
C ILE A 31 6.07 5.80 3.21
N ASN A 32 4.87 5.47 3.68
CA ASN A 32 3.98 4.56 2.99
C ASN A 32 3.26 5.36 1.88
N THR A 33 3.50 4.99 0.63
CA THR A 33 3.01 5.74 -0.53
C THR A 33 1.56 5.43 -0.89
N GLU A 34 1.02 4.31 -0.42
CA GLU A 34 -0.29 3.79 -0.86
C GLU A 34 -0.43 3.80 -2.39
N TRP A 35 0.66 3.45 -3.09
CA TRP A 35 0.79 3.54 -4.56
C TRP A 35 -0.22 2.72 -5.36
N GLY A 36 -0.98 1.83 -4.72
CA GLY A 36 -2.08 1.12 -5.39
C GLY A 36 -3.17 2.06 -5.90
N ALA A 37 -3.34 3.26 -5.31
CA ALA A 37 -4.28 4.27 -5.78
C ALA A 37 -3.81 5.02 -7.05
N PHE A 38 -2.61 4.73 -7.55
CA PHE A 38 -2.06 5.45 -8.70
C PHE A 38 -2.85 5.11 -9.97
N GLY A 39 -3.44 6.12 -10.62
CA GLY A 39 -4.30 5.96 -11.78
C GLY A 39 -5.80 6.00 -11.48
N ASP A 40 -6.21 6.08 -10.22
CA ASP A 40 -7.60 6.29 -9.79
C ASP A 40 -8.22 7.59 -10.36
N ASP A 41 -7.39 8.56 -10.71
CA ASP A 41 -7.78 9.85 -11.33
C ASP A 41 -7.91 9.76 -12.86
N GLY A 42 -7.75 8.57 -13.44
CA GLY A 42 -7.77 8.33 -14.88
C GLY A 42 -6.42 8.56 -15.57
N ALA A 43 -5.35 8.89 -14.84
CA ALA A 43 -4.02 9.10 -15.43
C ALA A 43 -3.50 7.88 -16.21
N LEU A 44 -3.95 6.67 -15.83
CA LEU A 44 -3.58 5.41 -16.48
C LEU A 44 -4.64 4.88 -17.47
N ASP A 45 -5.72 5.62 -17.75
CA ASP A 45 -6.80 5.12 -18.61
C ASP A 45 -6.35 4.84 -20.05
N SER A 46 -5.27 5.48 -20.51
CA SER A 46 -4.69 5.26 -21.83
C SER A 46 -4.01 3.89 -21.99
N ILE A 47 -3.58 3.26 -20.87
CA ILE A 47 -2.93 1.95 -20.86
C ILE A 47 -3.87 0.83 -20.38
N ARG A 48 -5.02 1.18 -19.76
CA ARG A 48 -6.01 0.23 -19.26
C ARG A 48 -6.75 -0.48 -20.39
N THR A 49 -6.76 -1.81 -20.33
CA THR A 49 -7.45 -2.68 -21.28
C THR A 49 -8.92 -2.89 -20.89
N GLU A 50 -9.68 -3.57 -21.76
CA GLU A 50 -11.04 -4.00 -21.45
C GLU A 50 -11.10 -5.01 -20.30
N TYR A 51 -10.06 -5.84 -20.14
CA TYR A 51 -9.96 -6.82 -19.07
C TYR A 51 -9.79 -6.12 -17.71
N ASP A 52 -8.94 -5.10 -17.63
CA ASP A 52 -8.73 -4.32 -16.40
C ASP A 52 -10.02 -3.64 -15.96
N ARG A 53 -10.80 -3.11 -16.92
CA ARG A 53 -12.11 -2.48 -16.65
C ARG A 53 -13.14 -3.51 -16.20
N PHE A 54 -13.12 -4.72 -16.75
CA PHE A 54 -14.02 -5.78 -16.32
C PHE A 54 -13.73 -6.22 -14.87
N VAL A 55 -12.45 -6.43 -14.54
CA VAL A 55 -12.02 -6.81 -13.19
C VAL A 55 -12.41 -5.73 -12.18
N ASP A 56 -12.16 -4.46 -12.53
CA ASP A 56 -12.55 -3.30 -11.72
C ASP A 56 -14.04 -3.28 -11.36
N GLN A 57 -14.90 -3.38 -12.38
CA GLN A 57 -16.35 -3.29 -12.22
C GLN A 57 -16.94 -4.39 -11.33
N HIS A 58 -16.26 -5.53 -11.23
CA HIS A 58 -16.68 -6.67 -10.41
C HIS A 58 -15.89 -6.78 -9.10
N SER A 59 -15.03 -5.80 -8.80
CA SER A 59 -14.26 -5.76 -7.56
C SER A 59 -15.11 -5.21 -6.40
N ILE A 60 -14.59 -5.34 -5.17
CA ILE A 60 -15.22 -4.80 -3.97
C ILE A 60 -15.17 -3.25 -3.97
N ASN A 61 -14.15 -2.67 -4.61
CA ASN A 61 -13.90 -1.23 -4.61
C ASN A 61 -13.79 -0.68 -6.06
N PRO A 62 -14.89 -0.61 -6.83
CA PRO A 62 -14.83 -0.13 -8.21
C PRO A 62 -14.27 1.29 -8.34
N GLY A 63 -13.40 1.49 -9.31
CA GLY A 63 -12.71 2.75 -9.60
C GLY A 63 -11.59 3.09 -8.61
N LYS A 64 -11.16 2.12 -7.80
CA LYS A 64 -10.11 2.28 -6.79
C LYS A 64 -9.13 1.12 -6.85
N GLN A 65 -7.84 1.42 -6.68
CA GLN A 65 -6.78 0.44 -6.38
C GLN A 65 -6.61 -0.65 -7.45
N LEU A 66 -6.48 -0.25 -8.71
CA LEU A 66 -6.40 -1.14 -9.88
C LEU A 66 -5.00 -1.32 -10.44
#